data_AF-A0A431I0P0-F1
#
_entry.id   AF-A0A431I0P0-F1
#
_cell.length_a   1.000
_cell.length_b   1.000
_cell.length_c   1.000
_cell.angle_alpha   90.00
_cell.angle_beta   90.00
_cell.angle_gamma   90.00
#
_symmetry.space_group_name_H-M   'P 1'
#
loop_
_entity.id
_entity.type
_entity.pdbx_description
1 polymer ?
#
loop_
_entity_poly.entity_id
_entity_poly.type
_entity_poly.pdbx_seq_one_letter_code
_entity_poly.pdbx_strand_id
1 'polypeptide(L)'
;MKKILFGLLAVVSATSVFASAVNFPIACNNSVNIDAESTLADVQKCVISKQKESKGMFVVEFKDNNAHSYTCKFATNTPTSAINSCED
;
A
#
# COMPACT_ATOMS: atom_id res chain seq x y z
N MET A 1 9.37 25.46 42.74
CA MET A 1 9.46 26.14 41.43
C MET A 1 10.77 25.74 40.77
N LYS A 2 10.78 24.70 39.93
CA LYS A 2 11.99 24.20 39.26
C LYS A 2 11.77 24.20 37.75
N LYS A 3 12.81 24.66 37.07
CA LYS A 3 12.82 25.33 35.78
C LYS A 3 12.69 24.35 34.61
N ILE A 4 12.06 24.86 33.57
CA ILE A 4 11.91 24.34 32.21
C ILE A 4 13.26 23.92 31.62
N LEU A 5 13.30 22.80 30.91
CA LEU A 5 14.20 22.67 29.78
C LEU A 5 13.50 21.94 28.63
N PHE A 6 13.11 22.74 27.63
CA PHE A 6 12.71 22.31 26.30
C PHE A 6 13.88 21.60 25.63
N GLY A 7 13.78 20.28 25.46
CA GLY A 7 14.64 19.51 24.58
C GLY A 7 13.79 18.90 23.47
N LEU A 8 13.32 19.73 22.55
CA LEU A 8 12.59 19.26 21.36
C LEU A 8 13.62 18.72 20.36
N LEU A 9 14.02 17.46 20.52
CA LEU A 9 14.76 16.75 19.48
C LEU A 9 13.81 16.50 18.31
N ALA A 10 13.88 17.37 17.32
CA ALA A 10 13.34 17.13 16.00
C ALA A 10 14.13 16.00 15.32
N VAL A 11 13.70 14.76 15.53
CA VAL A 11 14.10 13.64 14.68
C VAL A 11 13.14 13.63 13.49
N VAL A 12 13.43 14.48 12.51
CA VAL A 12 12.86 14.33 11.16
C VAL A 12 13.67 13.24 10.48
N SER A 13 13.33 11.99 10.74
CA SER A 13 13.75 10.88 9.90
C SER A 13 12.94 10.97 8.61
N ALA A 14 13.52 11.62 7.60
CA ALA A 14 13.11 11.47 6.22
C ALA A 14 13.38 10.01 5.83
N THR A 15 12.41 9.13 6.03
CA THR A 15 12.40 7.81 5.41
C THR A 15 12.21 8.04 3.93
N SER A 16 13.31 8.13 3.19
CA SER A 16 13.32 7.92 1.74
C SER A 16 12.92 6.48 1.50
N VAL A 17 11.60 6.24 1.45
CA VAL A 17 11.04 5.00 0.93
C VAL A 17 11.31 5.05 -0.56
N PHE A 18 12.33 4.33 -0.99
CA PHE A 18 12.48 3.96 -2.39
C PHE A 18 11.28 3.06 -2.71
N ALA A 19 10.17 3.67 -3.14
CA ALA A 19 9.06 2.92 -3.72
C ALA A 19 9.59 2.37 -5.04
N SER A 20 9.98 1.10 -5.06
CA SER A 20 10.27 0.38 -6.29
C SER A 20 8.98 0.30 -7.11
N ALA A 21 9.10 0.61 -8.40
CA ALA A 21 7.97 0.44 -9.31
C ALA A 21 7.70 -1.05 -9.46
N VAL A 22 6.50 -1.49 -9.08
CA VAL A 22 6.05 -2.87 -9.29
C VAL A 22 6.12 -3.22 -10.76
N ASN A 23 6.65 -4.41 -11.06
CA ASN A 23 6.58 -4.97 -12.39
C ASN A 23 5.29 -5.79 -12.53
N PHE A 24 4.37 -5.33 -13.38
CA PHE A 24 3.13 -6.05 -13.69
C PHE A 24 3.36 -7.12 -14.76
N PRO A 25 2.54 -8.18 -14.83
CA PRO A 25 1.41 -8.48 -13.93
C PRO A 25 1.85 -9.16 -12.62
N ILE A 26 1.13 -8.89 -11.52
CA ILE A 26 1.28 -9.63 -10.26
C ILE A 26 0.31 -10.81 -10.26
N ALA A 27 0.85 -12.03 -10.22
CA ALA A 27 0.05 -13.25 -10.18
C ALA A 27 -0.38 -13.59 -8.74
N CYS A 28 -1.66 -13.39 -8.44
CA CYS A 28 -2.27 -13.74 -7.16
C CYS A 28 -2.86 -15.16 -7.16
N ASN A 29 -3.18 -15.63 -5.95
CA ASN A 29 -3.89 -16.89 -5.77
C ASN A 29 -5.25 -16.81 -6.48
N ASN A 30 -5.84 -17.95 -6.81
CA ASN A 30 -7.12 -18.05 -7.53
C ASN A 30 -7.07 -17.62 -9.01
N SER A 31 -5.90 -17.69 -9.66
CA SER A 31 -5.71 -17.34 -11.09
C SER A 31 -6.05 -15.89 -11.43
N VAL A 32 -5.89 -14.98 -10.46
CA VAL A 32 -6.10 -13.55 -10.65
C VAL A 32 -4.75 -12.90 -10.96
N ASN A 33 -4.70 -12.16 -12.06
CA ASN A 33 -3.53 -11.35 -12.40
C ASN A 33 -3.90 -9.88 -12.19
N ILE A 34 -3.12 -9.18 -11.38
CA ILE A 34 -3.24 -7.74 -11.16
C ILE A 34 -2.32 -7.03 -12.16
N ASP A 35 -2.87 -6.07 -12.87
CA ASP A 35 -2.16 -5.13 -13.73
C ASP A 35 -2.42 -3.69 -13.28
N ALA A 36 -1.92 -2.71 -14.03
CA ALA A 36 -2.08 -1.30 -13.69
C ALA A 36 -3.53 -0.79 -13.82
N GLU A 37 -4.39 -1.49 -14.55
CA GLU A 37 -5.80 -1.10 -14.79
C GLU A 37 -6.78 -1.82 -13.84
N SER A 38 -6.26 -2.80 -13.09
CA SER A 38 -7.04 -3.62 -12.17
C SER A 38 -7.69 -2.78 -11.07
N THR A 39 -8.86 -3.24 -10.64
CA THR A 39 -9.69 -2.53 -9.66
C THR A 39 -9.43 -3.02 -8.23
N LEU A 40 -9.95 -2.29 -7.24
CA LEU A 40 -9.93 -2.72 -5.86
C LEU A 40 -10.58 -4.10 -5.69
N ALA A 41 -11.68 -4.37 -6.40
CA ALA A 41 -12.34 -5.68 -6.37
C ALA A 41 -11.44 -6.80 -6.91
N ASP A 42 -10.55 -6.52 -7.87
CA ASP A 42 -9.61 -7.51 -8.38
C ASP A 42 -8.51 -7.80 -7.37
N VAL A 43 -7.92 -6.76 -6.77
CA VAL A 43 -6.90 -6.91 -5.72
C VAL A 43 -7.47 -7.61 -4.48
N GLN A 44 -8.73 -7.37 -4.14
CA GLN A 44 -9.41 -8.05 -3.02
C GLN A 44 -9.64 -9.56 -3.23
N LYS A 45 -9.42 -10.09 -4.44
CA LYS A 45 -9.40 -11.54 -4.71
C LYS A 45 -8.04 -12.18 -4.36
N CYS A 46 -7.00 -11.37 -4.15
CA CYS A 46 -5.70 -11.82 -3.66
C CYS A 46 -5.72 -12.10 -2.15
N VAL A 47 -4.63 -12.66 -1.62
CA VAL A 47 -4.50 -12.88 -0.17
C VAL A 47 -4.22 -11.55 0.52
N ILE A 48 -5.26 -10.93 1.06
CA ILE A 48 -5.17 -9.66 1.77
C ILE A 48 -4.47 -9.83 3.12
N SER A 49 -3.41 -9.06 3.32
CA SER A 49 -2.70 -8.95 4.60
C SER A 49 -3.23 -7.78 5.44
N LYS A 50 -3.51 -6.64 4.82
CA LYS A 50 -4.00 -5.44 5.52
C LYS A 50 -4.79 -4.53 4.59
N GLN A 51 -5.77 -3.81 5.15
CA GLN A 51 -6.48 -2.73 4.47
C GLN A 51 -6.63 -1.55 5.44
N LYS A 52 -6.41 -0.32 4.96
CA LYS A 52 -6.53 0.89 5.78
C LYS A 52 -6.74 2.13 4.93
N GLU A 53 -7.42 3.12 5.48
CA GLU A 53 -7.36 4.47 4.93
C GLU A 53 -6.11 5.19 5.45
N SER A 54 -5.37 5.84 4.55
CA SER A 54 -4.17 6.60 4.89
C SER A 54 -4.03 7.80 3.97
N LYS A 55 -3.93 9.00 4.56
CA LYS A 55 -3.75 10.27 3.84
C LYS A 55 -4.79 10.49 2.72
N GLY A 56 -6.05 10.10 2.95
CA GLY A 56 -7.14 10.25 1.99
C GLY A 56 -7.16 9.22 0.85
N MET A 57 -6.30 8.19 0.91
CA MET A 57 -6.33 7.06 -0.01
C MET A 57 -6.68 5.78 0.73
N PHE A 58 -7.25 4.83 0.01
CA PHE A 58 -7.44 3.47 0.49
C PHE A 58 -6.22 2.63 0.13
N VAL A 59 -5.59 1.99 1.11
CA VAL A 59 -4.33 1.25 0.96
C VAL A 59 -4.60 -0.23 1.26
N VAL A 60 -4.18 -1.09 0.34
CA VAL A 60 -4.33 -2.54 0.43
C VAL A 60 -2.96 -3.19 0.34
N GLU A 61 -2.62 -3.96 1.37
CA GLU A 61 -1.43 -4.82 1.42
C GLU A 61 -1.89 -6.25 1.16
N PHE A 62 -1.33 -6.92 0.16
CA PHE A 62 -1.68 -8.29 -0.22
C PHE A 62 -0.44 -9.09 -0.61
N LYS A 63 -0.61 -10.42 -0.76
CA LYS A 63 0.46 -11.33 -1.18
C LYS A 63 0.16 -12.00 -2.52
N ASP A 64 1.20 -12.17 -3.31
CA ASP A 64 1.17 -12.96 -4.55
C ASP A 64 1.31 -14.48 -4.29
N ASN A 65 1.34 -15.26 -5.36
CA ASN A 65 1.51 -16.72 -5.31
C ASN A 65 2.83 -17.20 -4.67
N ASN A 66 3.85 -16.35 -4.69
CA ASN A 66 5.18 -16.62 -4.13
C ASN A 66 5.34 -16.02 -2.73
N ALA A 67 4.25 -15.55 -2.12
CA ALA A 67 4.22 -14.86 -0.83
C ALA A 67 4.99 -13.53 -0.80
N HIS A 68 5.30 -12.92 -1.95
CA HIS A 68 5.79 -11.54 -2.01
C HIS A 68 4.65 -10.60 -1.65
N SER A 69 4.97 -9.57 -0.87
CA SER A 69 3.99 -8.59 -0.42
C SER A 69 3.96 -7.39 -1.37
N TYR A 70 2.78 -6.85 -1.60
CA TYR A 70 2.58 -5.66 -2.42
C TYR A 70 1.63 -4.72 -1.70
N THR A 71 1.86 -3.43 -1.85
CA THR A 71 1.01 -2.36 -1.33
C THR A 71 0.46 -1.55 -2.48
N CYS A 72 -0.85 -1.69 -2.76
CA CYS A 72 -1.55 -0.89 -3.73
C CYS A 72 -2.40 0.18 -3.05
N LYS A 73 -2.40 1.39 -3.64
CA LYS A 73 -3.19 2.53 -3.19
C LYS A 73 -4.29 2.83 -4.20
N PHE A 74 -5.45 3.19 -3.69
CA PHE A 74 -6.66 3.51 -4.44
C PHE A 74 -7.17 4.87 -3.99
N ALA A 75 -7.79 5.62 -4.92
CA ALA A 75 -8.36 6.92 -4.60
C ALA A 75 -9.54 6.81 -3.62
N THR A 76 -10.28 5.70 -3.67
CA THR A 76 -11.45 5.47 -2.80
C THR A 76 -11.55 3.99 -2.40
N ASN A 77 -12.28 3.70 -1.33
CA ASN A 77 -12.67 2.34 -0.95
C ASN A 77 -13.92 1.87 -1.72
N THR A 78 -13.92 2.06 -3.04
CA THR A 78 -14.99 1.55 -3.91
C THR A 78 -14.47 0.40 -4.75
N PRO A 79 -15.25 -0.67 -4.98
CA PRO A 79 -14.78 -1.87 -5.67
C PRO A 79 -14.31 -1.58 -7.10
N THR A 80 -14.83 -0.52 -7.73
CA THR A 80 -14.48 -0.08 -9.09
C THR A 80 -13.29 0.89 -9.14
N SER A 81 -12.72 1.28 -8.00
CA SER A 81 -11.56 2.17 -7.99
C SER A 81 -10.38 1.45 -8.63
N ALA A 82 -9.83 2.01 -9.70
CA ALA A 82 -8.59 1.53 -10.29
C ALA A 82 -7.40 1.77 -9.35
N ILE A 83 -6.35 0.97 -9.55
CA ILE A 83 -5.06 1.18 -8.90
C ILE A 83 -4.52 2.57 -9.23
N ASN A 84 -4.19 3.34 -8.19
CA ASN A 84 -3.53 4.63 -8.34
C ASN A 84 -2.00 4.48 -8.31
N SER A 85 -1.48 3.58 -7.47
CA SER A 85 -0.05 3.26 -7.39
C SER A 85 0.14 1.92 -6.67
N CYS A 86 1.14 1.13 -7.06
CA CYS A 86 1.56 -0.06 -6.32
C CYS A 86 3.07 -0.09 -6.10
N GLU A 87 3.48 -0.61 -4.95
CA GLU A 87 4.87 -0.84 -4.53
C GLU A 87 5.01 -2.27 -3.98
N ASP A 88 6.18 -2.89 -4.17
CA ASP A 88 6.57 -4.19 -3.60
C ASP A 88 7.33 -4.04 -2.27
#